data_AF-A0A1G0X7Z7-F1
#
_entry.id   AF-A0A1G0X7Z7-F1
#
_cell.length_a   1.000
_cell.length_b   1.000
_cell.length_c   1.000
_cell.angle_alpha   90.00
_cell.angle_beta   90.00
_cell.angle_gamma   90.00
#
_symmetry.space_group_name_H-M   'P 1'
#
loop_
_entity.id
_entity.type
_entity.pdbx_description
1 polymer ?
#
loop_
_entity_poly.entity_id
_entity_poly.type
_entity_poly.pdbx_seq_one_letter_code
_entity_poly.pdbx_strand_id
1 'polypeptide(L)'
;MKSKIIAVIIGLIIIIPISAQNKISLLETKQVNEYLILRAEQSKIINPMIEQINKILEEDKNIITELKKRFDNGDEPGIFEKISVKRGRDKRAGDIEDLIEEIEDQLSDEQKIKYKEIEKSKLKSLSKEELLGKKN
;
A
#
# COMPACT_ATOMS: atom_id res chain seq x y z
N MET A 1 25.19 32.23 -53.25
CA MET A 1 25.16 32.39 -51.78
C MET A 1 23.82 31.86 -51.30
N LYS A 2 23.76 30.69 -50.64
CA LYS A 2 23.78 30.54 -49.17
C LYS A 2 22.68 31.44 -48.56
N SER A 3 21.55 30.93 -48.06
CA SER A 3 21.48 30.05 -46.89
C SER A 3 20.14 29.34 -46.74
N LYS A 4 20.22 28.19 -46.07
CA LYS A 4 19.18 27.21 -45.79
C LYS A 4 18.15 27.75 -44.79
N ILE A 5 16.88 27.42 -44.99
CA ILE A 5 15.79 27.63 -44.02
C ILE A 5 16.02 26.64 -42.87
N ILE A 6 16.36 27.15 -41.69
CA ILE A 6 16.48 26.35 -40.47
C ILE A 6 15.06 26.21 -39.91
N ALA A 7 14.50 25.01 -40.04
CA ALA A 7 13.25 24.64 -39.39
C ALA A 7 13.49 24.60 -37.87
N VAL A 8 12.80 25.49 -37.16
CA VAL A 8 12.78 25.54 -35.70
C VAL A 8 11.90 24.39 -35.21
N ILE A 9 12.50 23.27 -34.82
CA ILE A 9 11.82 22.24 -34.04
C ILE A 9 11.85 22.72 -32.58
N ILE A 10 10.82 23.46 -32.19
CA ILE A 10 10.53 23.72 -30.77
C ILE A 10 10.06 22.39 -30.19
N GLY A 11 11.00 21.60 -29.68
CA GLY A 11 10.69 20.51 -28.78
C GLY A 11 10.09 21.11 -27.52
N LEU A 12 8.76 21.11 -27.45
CA LEU A 12 8.02 21.45 -26.25
C LEU A 12 8.28 20.34 -25.22
N ILE A 13 9.42 20.42 -24.53
CA ILE A 13 9.65 19.65 -23.32
C ILE A 13 8.71 20.26 -22.30
N ILE A 14 7.53 19.66 -22.15
CA ILE A 14 6.63 19.96 -21.04
C ILE A 14 7.36 19.47 -19.80
N ILE A 15 8.15 20.35 -19.19
CA ILE A 15 8.62 20.19 -17.83
C ILE A 15 7.39 20.43 -16.96
N ILE A 16 6.63 19.36 -16.71
CA ILE A 16 5.54 19.42 -15.74
C ILE A 16 6.22 19.73 -14.41
N PRO A 17 5.88 20.86 -13.75
CA PRO A 17 6.42 21.14 -12.42
C PRO A 17 6.02 19.99 -11.52
N ILE A 18 7.00 19.38 -10.85
CA ILE A 18 6.80 18.36 -9.83
C ILE A 18 6.17 19.09 -8.63
N SER A 19 4.88 19.40 -8.75
CA SER A 19 4.03 19.77 -7.62
C SER A 19 4.12 18.63 -6.63
N ALA A 20 4.24 18.94 -5.33
CA ALA A 20 4.16 18.00 -4.23
C ALA A 20 3.25 16.82 -4.61
N GLN A 21 3.86 15.70 -5.01
CA GLN A 21 3.12 14.58 -5.54
C GLN A 21 2.29 14.05 -4.37
N ASN A 22 0.97 14.21 -4.45
CA ASN A 22 0.07 13.37 -3.68
C ASN A 22 0.48 11.93 -4.01
N LYS A 23 1.14 11.27 -3.05
CA LYS A 23 1.54 9.88 -3.23
C LYS A 23 0.26 9.07 -3.36
N ILE A 24 0.11 8.39 -4.48
CA ILE A 24 -1.07 7.56 -4.74
C ILE A 24 -1.00 6.38 -3.78
N SER A 25 -2.06 6.16 -3.02
CA SER A 25 -2.16 5.00 -2.15
C SER A 25 -2.55 3.76 -2.96
N LEU A 26 -1.96 2.62 -2.65
CA LEU A 26 -2.34 1.33 -3.25
C LEU A 26 -3.84 1.02 -3.06
N LEU A 27 -4.43 1.53 -1.98
CA LEU A 27 -5.84 1.30 -1.66
C LEU A 27 -6.79 2.17 -2.50
N GLU A 28 -6.28 3.17 -3.22
CA GLU A 28 -7.08 4.01 -4.11
C GLU A 28 -7.16 3.37 -5.50
N THR A 29 -7.87 2.24 -5.59
CA THR A 29 -7.92 1.36 -6.78
C THR A 29 -8.12 2.12 -8.09
N LYS A 30 -9.00 3.13 -8.12
CA LYS A 30 -9.24 3.95 -9.32
C LYS A 30 -7.98 4.74 -9.72
N GLN A 31 -7.33 5.40 -8.78
CA GLN A 31 -6.13 6.19 -9.04
C GLN A 31 -4.95 5.29 -9.43
N VAL A 32 -4.82 4.11 -8.81
CA VAL A 32 -3.83 3.10 -9.18
C VAL A 32 -4.02 2.66 -10.64
N ASN A 33 -5.25 2.34 -11.04
CA ASN A 33 -5.58 1.93 -12.40
C ASN A 33 -5.23 3.00 -13.43
N GLU A 34 -5.56 4.26 -13.14
CA GLU A 34 -5.28 5.41 -14.01
C GLU A 34 -3.78 5.71 -14.09
N TYR A 35 -3.06 5.65 -12.97
CA TYR A 35 -1.64 6.00 -12.90
C TYR A 35 -0.73 4.94 -13.54
N LEU A 36 -1.02 3.66 -13.29
CA LEU A 36 -0.30 2.54 -13.91
C LEU A 36 -0.79 2.24 -15.33
N ILE A 37 -1.89 2.86 -15.76
CA ILE A 37 -2.51 2.63 -17.07
C ILE A 37 -2.78 1.12 -17.23
N LEU A 38 -3.46 0.53 -16.25
CA LEU A 38 -3.73 -0.91 -16.26
C LEU A 38 -4.68 -1.28 -17.38
N ARG A 39 -4.35 -2.36 -18.09
CA ARG A 39 -5.28 -2.96 -19.07
C ARG A 39 -6.42 -3.65 -18.33
N ALA A 40 -7.56 -3.83 -19.01
CA ALA A 40 -8.72 -4.49 -18.43
C ALA A 40 -8.41 -5.85 -17.80
N GLU A 41 -7.56 -6.66 -18.44
CA GLU A 41 -7.14 -7.97 -17.90
C GLU A 41 -6.26 -7.84 -16.65
N GLN A 42 -5.36 -6.86 -16.59
CA GLN A 42 -4.55 -6.59 -15.39
C GLN A 42 -5.45 -6.11 -14.24
N SER A 43 -6.37 -5.18 -14.51
CA SER A 43 -7.30 -4.66 -13.49
C SER A 43 -8.21 -5.74 -12.91
N LYS A 44 -8.62 -6.74 -13.70
CA LYS A 44 -9.41 -7.88 -13.22
C LYS A 44 -8.65 -8.75 -12.20
N ILE A 45 -7.33 -8.77 -12.26
CA ILE A 45 -6.47 -9.55 -11.35
C ILE A 45 -6.04 -8.69 -10.15
N ILE A 46 -5.58 -7.46 -10.42
CA ILE A 46 -5.01 -6.56 -9.42
C ILE A 46 -6.08 -5.98 -8.48
N ASN A 47 -7.26 -5.58 -9.00
CA ASN A 47 -8.28 -4.94 -8.15
C ASN A 47 -8.77 -5.88 -7.01
N PRO A 48 -9.05 -7.17 -7.26
CA PRO A 48 -9.37 -8.10 -6.18
C PRO A 48 -8.25 -8.25 -5.15
N MET A 49 -6.97 -8.22 -5.55
CA MET A 49 -5.84 -8.28 -4.62
C MET A 49 -5.80 -7.03 -3.74
N ILE A 50 -6.01 -5.84 -4.31
CA ILE A 50 -6.11 -4.59 -3.55
C ILE A 50 -7.29 -4.64 -2.55
N GLU A 51 -8.43 -5.18 -2.98
CA GLU A 51 -9.60 -5.36 -2.10
C GLU A 51 -9.30 -6.32 -0.94
N GLN A 52 -8.58 -7.41 -1.20
CA GLN A 52 -8.12 -8.33 -0.16
C GLN A 52 -7.18 -7.66 0.84
N ILE A 53 -6.20 -6.86 0.37
CA ILE A 53 -5.34 -6.06 1.25
C ILE A 53 -6.19 -5.16 2.15
N ASN A 54 -7.16 -4.44 1.58
CA ASN A 54 -8.05 -3.56 2.35
C ASN A 54 -8.83 -4.32 3.42
N LYS A 55 -9.36 -5.51 3.07
CA LYS A 55 -10.07 -6.37 4.01
C LYS A 55 -9.17 -6.84 5.17
N ILE A 56 -7.94 -7.26 4.88
CA ILE A 56 -6.98 -7.68 5.92
C ILE A 56 -6.66 -6.52 6.87
N LEU A 57 -6.50 -5.30 6.33
CA LEU A 57 -6.26 -4.10 7.14
C LEU A 57 -7.46 -3.76 8.03
N GLU A 58 -8.68 -3.90 7.51
CA GLU A 58 -9.91 -3.66 8.27
C GLU A 58 -10.10 -4.70 9.38
N GLU A 59 -9.89 -5.98 9.08
CA GLU A 59 -9.91 -7.08 10.06
C GLU A 59 -8.91 -6.83 11.19
N ASP A 60 -7.68 -6.47 10.85
CA ASP A 60 -6.65 -6.14 11.84
C ASP A 60 -7.04 -4.94 12.70
N LYS A 61 -7.55 -3.86 12.09
CA LYS A 61 -8.05 -2.69 12.82
C LYS A 61 -9.17 -3.06 13.79
N ASN A 62 -10.09 -3.92 13.39
CA ASN A 62 -11.20 -4.37 14.23
C ASN A 62 -10.71 -5.17 15.43
N ILE A 63 -9.77 -6.11 15.23
CA ILE A 63 -9.14 -6.89 16.32
C ILE A 63 -8.47 -5.95 17.34
N ILE A 64 -7.66 -5.00 16.88
CA ILE A 64 -6.97 -4.05 17.77
C ILE A 64 -7.97 -3.15 18.51
N THR A 65 -9.03 -2.70 17.84
CA THR A 65 -10.07 -1.86 18.44
C THR A 65 -10.82 -2.62 19.54
N GLU A 66 -11.16 -3.89 19.30
CA GLU A 66 -11.81 -4.74 20.29
C GLU A 66 -10.92 -4.99 21.52
N LEU A 67 -9.63 -5.28 21.31
CA LEU A 67 -8.67 -5.45 22.40
C LEU A 67 -8.53 -4.18 23.25
N LYS A 68 -8.46 -3.01 22.62
CA LYS A 68 -8.43 -1.73 23.33
C LYS A 68 -9.69 -1.53 24.17
N LYS A 69 -10.86 -1.81 23.59
CA LYS A 69 -12.13 -1.71 24.32
C LYS A 69 -12.19 -2.64 25.53
N ARG A 70 -11.68 -3.87 25.41
CA ARG A 70 -11.60 -4.81 26.54
C ARG A 70 -10.65 -4.30 27.63
N PHE A 71 -9.47 -3.81 27.23
CA PHE A 71 -8.51 -3.19 28.14
C PHE A 71 -9.11 -1.99 28.90
N ASP A 72 -9.80 -1.08 28.21
CA ASP A 72 -10.45 0.10 28.81
C ASP A 72 -11.56 -0.28 29.81
N ASN A 73 -12.16 -1.46 29.65
CA ASN A 73 -13.17 -2.00 30.56
C ASN A 73 -12.58 -2.84 31.71
N GLY A 74 -11.25 -2.89 31.86
CA GLY A 74 -10.56 -3.66 32.90
C GLY A 74 -10.46 -5.16 32.61
N ASP A 75 -10.83 -5.61 31.41
CA ASP A 75 -10.63 -6.98 30.93
C ASP A 75 -9.30 -7.05 30.16
N GLU A 76 -8.19 -7.05 30.89
CA GLU A 76 -6.87 -7.07 30.30
C GLU A 76 -6.58 -8.43 29.63
N PRO A 77 -6.20 -8.44 28.33
CA PRO A 77 -5.83 -9.67 27.63
C PRO A 77 -4.67 -10.39 28.33
N GLY A 78 -4.83 -11.70 28.54
CA GLY A 78 -3.78 -12.54 29.09
C GLY A 78 -2.55 -12.62 28.17
N ILE A 79 -1.41 -13.07 28.70
CA ILE A 79 -0.14 -13.17 27.95
C ILE A 79 -0.31 -14.03 26.67
N PHE A 80 -1.03 -15.15 26.75
CA PHE A 80 -1.27 -16.01 25.60
C PHE A 80 -2.13 -15.34 24.52
N GLU A 81 -3.11 -14.55 24.92
CA GLU A 81 -3.95 -13.78 24.00
C GLU A 81 -3.12 -12.71 23.29
N LYS A 82 -2.31 -11.95 24.04
CA LYS A 82 -1.36 -10.96 23.47
C LYS A 82 -0.41 -11.60 22.46
N ILE A 83 0.12 -12.80 22.76
CA ILE A 83 0.97 -13.55 21.82
C ILE A 83 0.19 -13.99 20.58
N SER A 84 -1.05 -14.47 20.74
CA SER A 84 -1.92 -14.88 19.64
C SER A 84 -2.20 -13.72 18.70
N VAL A 85 -2.55 -12.55 19.25
CA VAL A 85 -2.79 -11.31 18.50
C VAL A 85 -1.54 -10.89 17.73
N LYS A 86 -0.37 -10.91 18.37
CA LYS A 86 0.91 -10.61 17.71
C LYS A 86 1.14 -11.54 16.52
N ARG A 87 1.06 -12.85 16.72
CA ARG A 87 1.27 -13.85 15.66
C ARG A 87 0.26 -13.69 14.52
N GLY A 88 -1.01 -13.43 14.86
CA GLY A 88 -2.05 -13.17 13.87
C GLY A 88 -1.75 -11.93 13.03
N ARG A 89 -1.26 -10.86 13.65
CA ARG A 89 -0.85 -9.64 12.92
C ARG A 89 0.39 -9.87 12.06
N ASP A 90 1.41 -10.54 12.59
CA ASP A 90 2.62 -10.88 11.83
C ASP A 90 2.26 -11.72 10.59
N LYS A 91 1.32 -12.67 10.73
CA LYS A 91 0.77 -13.43 9.59
C LYS A 91 0.07 -12.50 8.58
N ARG A 92 -0.88 -11.66 9.02
CA ARG A 92 -1.58 -10.72 8.14
C ARG A 92 -0.64 -9.75 7.43
N ALA A 93 0.45 -9.36 8.08
CA ALA A 93 1.48 -8.53 7.47
C ALA A 93 2.19 -9.27 6.32
N GLY A 94 2.51 -10.55 6.52
CA GLY A 94 3.02 -11.43 5.46
C GLY A 94 2.02 -11.59 4.32
N ASP A 95 0.76 -11.90 4.62
CA ASP A 95 -0.30 -12.04 3.60
C ASP A 95 -0.44 -10.77 2.74
N ILE A 96 -0.28 -9.57 3.34
CA ILE A 96 -0.28 -8.29 2.59
C ILE A 96 0.98 -8.13 1.72
N GLU A 97 2.14 -8.54 2.22
CA GLU A 97 3.40 -8.46 1.47
C GLU A 97 3.37 -9.39 0.25
N ASP A 98 2.89 -10.62 0.43
CA ASP A 98 2.69 -11.58 -0.65
C ASP A 98 1.73 -11.01 -1.73
N LEU A 99 0.60 -10.42 -1.32
CA LEU A 99 -0.33 -9.77 -2.27
C LEU A 99 0.30 -8.58 -3.00
N ILE A 100 1.18 -7.81 -2.35
CA ILE A 100 1.89 -6.69 -2.98
C ILE A 100 2.88 -7.22 -4.03
N GLU A 101 3.61 -8.29 -3.72
CA GLU A 101 4.53 -8.94 -4.66
C GLU A 101 3.78 -9.53 -5.85
N GLU A 102 2.65 -10.21 -5.62
CA GLU A 102 1.80 -10.74 -6.68
C GLU A 102 1.24 -9.62 -7.59
N ILE A 103 0.84 -8.48 -7.02
CA ILE A 103 0.44 -7.30 -7.82
C ILE A 103 1.60 -6.83 -8.67
N GLU A 104 2.81 -6.71 -8.12
CA GLU A 104 4.00 -6.28 -8.86
C GLU A 104 4.31 -7.22 -10.04
N ASP A 105 4.15 -8.53 -9.86
CA ASP A 105 4.37 -9.54 -10.91
C ASP A 105 3.40 -9.45 -12.09
N GLN A 106 2.22 -8.87 -11.89
CA GLN A 106 1.26 -8.61 -12.98
C GLN A 106 1.60 -7.37 -13.82
N LEU A 107 2.61 -6.59 -13.44
CA LEU A 107 2.98 -5.34 -14.08
C LEU A 107 4.11 -5.52 -15.11
N SER A 108 4.09 -4.71 -16.17
CA SER A 108 5.23 -4.57 -17.07
C SER A 108 6.39 -3.83 -16.40
N ASP A 109 7.60 -3.93 -16.95
CA ASP A 109 8.77 -3.24 -16.40
C ASP A 109 8.57 -1.72 -16.28
N GLU A 110 7.91 -1.10 -17.26
CA GLU A 110 7.57 0.32 -17.22
C GLU A 110 6.57 0.66 -16.10
N GLN A 111 5.60 -0.22 -15.87
CA GLN A 111 4.62 -0.08 -14.78
C GLN A 111 5.27 -0.30 -13.42
N LYS A 112 6.21 -1.24 -13.29
CA LYS A 112 6.97 -1.50 -12.06
C LYS A 112 7.76 -0.27 -11.59
N ILE A 113 8.30 0.52 -12.51
CA ILE A 113 8.98 1.78 -12.16
C ILE A 113 8.00 2.75 -11.48
N LYS A 114 6.80 2.92 -12.05
CA LYS A 114 5.75 3.76 -11.45
C LYS A 114 5.22 3.17 -10.14
N TYR A 115 5.09 1.85 -10.06
CA TYR A 115 4.59 1.13 -8.89
C TYR A 115 5.44 1.35 -7.64
N LYS A 116 6.73 1.64 -7.78
CA LYS A 116 7.63 1.99 -6.66
C LYS A 116 7.23 3.29 -5.97
N GLU A 117 6.61 4.22 -6.70
CA GLU A 117 6.16 5.52 -6.18
C GLU A 117 4.78 5.44 -5.49
N ILE A 118 4.05 4.34 -5.66
CA ILE A 118 2.77 4.10 -4.98
C ILE A 118 3.02 3.75 -3.51
N GLU A 119 2.28 4.41 -2.61
CA GLU A 119 2.31 4.14 -1.18
C GLU A 119 1.66 2.79 -0.89
N LYS A 120 2.48 1.84 -0.42
CA LYS A 120 2.07 0.49 -0.06
C LYS A 120 1.55 0.50 1.38
N SER A 121 0.30 0.07 1.56
CA SER A 121 -0.24 -0.13 2.90
C SER A 121 0.40 -1.37 3.51
N LYS A 122 1.14 -1.21 4.61
CA LYS A 122 1.80 -2.31 5.33
C LYS A 122 1.39 -2.31 6.80
N LEU A 123 1.18 -3.49 7.35
CA LEU A 123 1.07 -3.67 8.79
C LEU A 123 2.48 -3.77 9.39
N LYS A 124 2.83 -2.81 10.25
CA LYS A 124 4.04 -2.94 11.07
C LYS A 124 3.81 -4.03 12.12
N SER A 125 4.82 -4.86 12.38
CA SER A 125 4.81 -5.76 13.54
C SER A 125 4.60 -4.96 14.82
N LEU A 126 3.79 -5.49 15.73
CA LEU A 126 3.62 -4.90 17.05
C LEU A 126 4.91 -5.07 17.86
N SER A 127 5.38 -3.96 18.41
CA SER A 127 6.44 -3.96 19.42
C SER A 127 5.98 -4.64 20.71
N LYS A 128 6.94 -5.04 21.56
CA LYS A 128 6.61 -5.63 22.87
C LYS A 128 5.86 -4.64 23.74
N GLU A 129 6.20 -3.35 23.64
CA GLU A 129 5.59 -2.26 24.38
C GLU A 129 4.12 -2.05 23.99
N GLU A 130 3.79 -2.17 22.70
CA GLU A 130 2.41 -2.10 22.20
C GLU A 130 1.56 -3.30 22.61
N LEU A 131 2.19 -4.46 22.88
CA LEU A 131 1.50 -5.68 23.29
C LEU A 131 1.32 -5.79 24.81
N LEU A 132 2.31 -5.34 25.57
CA LEU A 132 2.36 -5.52 27.02
C LEU A 132 1.88 -4.29 27.80
N GLY A 133 1.64 -3.17 27.13
CA GLY A 133 1.46 -1.87 27.77
C GLY A 133 2.80 -1.33 28.27
N LYS A 134 2.93 0.01 28.38
CA LYS A 134 4.08 0.60 29.08
C LYS A 134 4.05 0.11 30.53
N LYS A 135 5.10 -0.59 30.96
CA LYS A 135 5.45 -0.63 32.38
C LYS A 135 5.83 0.80 32.77
N ASN A 136 4.95 1.49 33.49
CA ASN A 136 5.33 2.66 34.26
C ASN A 136 6.31 2.25 35.37
#